data_AF-A0A540MR02-F1
#
_entry.id   AF-A0A540MR02-F1
#
_cell.length_a   1.000
_cell.length_b   1.000
_cell.length_c   1.000
_cell.angle_alpha   90.00
_cell.angle_beta   90.00
_cell.angle_gamma   90.00
#
_symmetry.space_group_name_H-M   'P 1'
#
loop_
_entity.id
_entity.type
_entity.pdbx_description
1 polymer ?
#
loop_
_entity_poly.entity_id
_entity_poly.type
_entity_poly.pdbx_seq_one_letter_code
_entity_poly.pdbx_strand_id
1 'polypeptide(L)'
;MCLSPHWCSLCKAKEESVNHIFLHCSYSIQLWWKLLQEVKASWVIPKECFELLSTNFKALGKRKKSKVLWGCLVAAIFWNIWLERNKRIFEDYTGVGAEELWGRVKYWAAFWASVTKEFNNVSLSQILWDLLAAVK
;
A
#
# COMPACT_ATOMS: atom_id res chain seq x y z
N MET A 1 -12.63 -0.16 29.01
CA MET A 1 -13.26 0.07 27.69
C MET A 1 -12.29 -0.38 26.62
N CYS A 2 -12.64 -1.34 25.78
CA CYS A 2 -11.83 -1.65 24.60
C CYS A 2 -11.91 -0.46 23.65
N LEU A 3 -10.80 0.24 23.45
CA LEU A 3 -10.69 1.41 22.57
C LEU A 3 -10.88 1.08 21.08
N SER A 4 -10.94 -0.21 20.74
CA SER A 4 -11.09 -0.70 19.38
C SER A 4 -12.23 -1.73 19.31
N PRO A 5 -13.10 -1.66 18.28
CA PRO A 5 -14.05 -2.73 18.01
C PRO A 5 -13.33 -4.04 17.66
N HIS A 6 -13.98 -5.17 17.95
CA HIS A 6 -13.54 -6.50 17.47
C HIS A 6 -13.76 -6.69 15.96
N TRP A 7 -14.61 -5.87 15.35
CA TRP A 7 -14.86 -5.86 13.91
C TRP A 7 -13.96 -4.83 13.20
N CYS A 8 -13.62 -5.10 11.95
CA CYS A 8 -12.74 -4.27 11.13
C CYS A 8 -13.39 -2.92 10.79
N SER A 9 -12.81 -1.82 11.30
CA SER A 9 -13.33 -0.46 11.11
C SER A 9 -13.36 0.02 9.65
N LEU A 10 -12.60 -0.64 8.77
CA LEU A 10 -12.51 -0.30 7.35
C LEU A 10 -13.70 -0.86 6.55
N CYS A 11 -13.98 -2.17 6.65
CA CYS A 11 -15.06 -2.83 5.90
C CYS A 11 -16.36 -3.00 6.68
N LYS A 12 -16.31 -2.90 8.01
CA LYS A 12 -17.44 -3.09 8.92
C LYS A 12 -18.18 -4.44 8.78
N ALA A 13 -17.50 -5.47 8.24
CA ALA A 13 -18.14 -6.73 7.84
C ALA A 13 -17.50 -8.01 8.42
N LYS A 14 -16.25 -7.96 8.87
CA LYS A 14 -15.51 -9.12 9.39
C LYS A 14 -14.75 -8.76 10.66
N GLU A 15 -14.34 -9.78 11.41
CA GLU A 15 -13.42 -9.62 12.54
C GLU A 15 -12.09 -9.01 12.08
N GLU A 16 -11.53 -8.18 12.92
CA GLU A 16 -10.26 -7.53 12.66
C GLU A 16 -9.08 -8.46 12.97
N SER A 17 -8.15 -8.59 12.02
CA SER A 17 -6.84 -9.21 12.22
C SER A 17 -5.81 -8.52 11.35
N VAL A 18 -4.52 -8.69 11.62
CA VAL A 18 -3.43 -8.08 10.82
C VAL A 18 -3.57 -8.44 9.35
N ASN A 19 -3.72 -9.74 9.04
CA ASN A 19 -3.87 -10.21 7.66
C ASN A 19 -5.18 -9.72 7.02
N HIS A 20 -6.26 -9.60 7.80
CA HIS A 20 -7.49 -9.00 7.29
C HIS A 20 -7.30 -7.52 6.95
N ILE A 21 -6.86 -6.69 7.91
CA ILE A 21 -6.71 -5.24 7.72
C ILE A 21 -5.85 -4.93 6.50
N PHE A 22 -4.68 -5.57 6.39
CA PHE A 22 -3.71 -5.16 5.39
C PHE A 22 -3.88 -5.84 4.04
N LEU A 23 -4.48 -7.03 3.97
CA LEU A 23 -4.54 -7.83 2.73
C LEU A 23 -5.98 -8.12 2.28
N HIS A 24 -6.78 -8.71 3.17
CA HIS A 24 -8.03 -9.39 2.78
C HIS A 24 -9.31 -8.58 3.06
N CYS A 25 -9.17 -7.39 3.65
CA CYS A 25 -10.27 -6.46 3.84
C CYS A 25 -10.78 -5.98 2.49
N SER A 26 -12.11 -5.96 2.29
CA SER A 26 -12.72 -5.52 1.03
C SER A 26 -12.40 -4.06 0.69
N TYR A 27 -12.04 -3.24 1.68
CA TYR A 27 -11.52 -1.89 1.46
C TYR A 27 -10.05 -1.93 1.02
N SER A 28 -9.19 -2.62 1.77
CA SER A 28 -7.74 -2.69 1.52
C SER A 28 -7.37 -3.41 0.22
N ILE A 29 -8.12 -4.45 -0.15
CA ILE A 29 -7.87 -5.22 -1.38
C ILE A 29 -7.98 -4.35 -2.64
N GLN A 30 -8.79 -3.28 -2.60
CA GLN A 30 -8.90 -2.32 -3.69
C GLN A 30 -7.58 -1.59 -3.94
N LEU A 31 -6.81 -1.28 -2.88
CA LEU A 31 -5.48 -0.66 -3.02
C LEU A 31 -4.48 -1.59 -3.69
N TRP A 32 -4.53 -2.88 -3.35
CA TRP A 32 -3.71 -3.90 -4.01
C TRP A 32 -4.07 -4.05 -5.48
N TRP A 33 -5.35 -4.08 -5.83
CA TRP A 33 -5.78 -4.11 -7.23
C TRP A 33 -5.34 -2.86 -8.00
N LYS A 34 -5.40 -1.68 -7.39
CA LYS A 34 -4.89 -0.45 -8.00
C LYS A 34 -3.41 -0.52 -8.30
N LEU A 35 -2.62 -0.97 -7.32
CA LEU A 35 -1.20 -1.19 -7.50
C LEU A 35 -0.93 -2.16 -8.66
N LEU A 36 -1.59 -3.32 -8.65
CA LEU A 36 -1.42 -4.35 -9.67
C LEU A 36 -1.83 -3.87 -11.07
N GLN A 37 -2.88 -3.07 -11.17
CA GLN A 37 -3.29 -2.42 -12.42
C GLN A 37 -2.23 -1.42 -12.92
N GLU A 38 -1.72 -0.55 -12.05
CA GLU A 38 -0.69 0.43 -12.46
C GLU A 38 0.60 -0.24 -12.94
N VAL A 39 1.03 -1.32 -12.28
CA VAL A 39 2.23 -2.07 -12.69
C VAL A 39 1.95 -3.16 -13.73
N LYS A 40 0.70 -3.24 -14.24
CA LYS A 40 0.24 -4.19 -15.27
C LYS A 40 0.57 -5.65 -14.93
N ALA A 41 0.34 -6.04 -13.68
CA ALA A 41 0.67 -7.37 -13.18
C ALA A 41 -0.58 -8.16 -12.76
N SER A 42 -0.63 -9.42 -13.19
CA SER A 42 -1.52 -10.41 -12.59
C SER A 42 -0.79 -11.08 -11.44
N TRP A 43 -1.29 -10.92 -10.22
CA TRP A 43 -0.67 -11.46 -9.02
C TRP A 43 -1.71 -11.92 -8.01
N VAL A 44 -1.35 -12.91 -7.20
CA VAL A 44 -2.19 -13.43 -6.12
C VAL A 44 -1.71 -12.82 -4.81
N ILE A 45 -2.62 -12.17 -4.09
CA ILE A 45 -2.32 -11.63 -2.76
C ILE A 45 -2.06 -12.80 -1.81
N PRO A 46 -0.90 -12.86 -1.14
CA PRO A 46 -0.56 -13.93 -0.20
C PRO A 46 -1.55 -14.01 0.97
N LYS A 47 -1.54 -15.14 1.68
CA LYS A 47 -2.43 -15.32 2.83
C LYS A 47 -1.99 -14.43 3.99
N GLU A 48 -0.68 -14.28 4.18
CA GLU A 48 -0.13 -13.59 5.34
C GLU A 48 0.75 -12.40 4.97
N CYS A 49 0.77 -11.38 5.83
CA CYS A 49 1.60 -10.19 5.63
C CYS A 49 3.09 -10.55 5.57
N PHE A 50 3.51 -11.56 6.33
CA PHE A 50 4.89 -12.03 6.31
C PHE A 50 5.28 -12.62 4.95
N GLU A 51 4.40 -13.40 4.32
CA GLU A 51 4.61 -13.94 2.97
C GLU A 51 4.70 -12.82 1.92
N LEU A 52 3.83 -11.80 2.03
CA LEU A 52 3.89 -10.60 1.19
C LEU A 52 5.24 -9.89 1.32
N LEU A 53 5.68 -9.63 2.56
CA LEU A 53 6.96 -8.94 2.82
C LEU A 53 8.17 -9.75 2.34
N SER A 54 8.04 -11.08 2.33
CA SER A 54 9.07 -12.00 1.85
C SER A 54 9.03 -12.21 0.32
N THR A 55 8.03 -11.66 -0.37
CA THR A 55 7.84 -11.89 -1.80
C THR A 55 8.88 -11.15 -2.63
N ASN A 56 9.55 -11.89 -3.53
CA ASN A 56 10.35 -11.30 -4.60
C ASN A 56 9.46 -10.89 -5.78
N PHE A 57 8.82 -9.72 -5.68
CA PHE A 57 7.89 -9.21 -6.67
C PHE A 57 8.62 -8.71 -7.93
N LYS A 58 8.45 -9.42 -9.06
CA LYS A 58 9.24 -9.20 -10.28
C LYS A 58 8.58 -8.28 -11.31
N ALA A 59 7.33 -7.86 -11.11
CA ALA A 59 6.62 -7.07 -12.13
C ALA A 59 7.20 -5.67 -12.32
N LEU A 60 7.81 -5.09 -11.28
CA LEU A 60 8.57 -3.84 -11.36
C LEU A 60 9.98 -4.03 -11.96
N GLY A 61 10.36 -5.25 -12.34
CA GLY A 61 11.70 -5.61 -12.79
C GLY A 61 12.56 -6.27 -11.71
N LYS A 62 13.77 -6.68 -12.09
CA LYS A 62 14.69 -7.46 -11.23
C LYS A 62 15.81 -6.62 -10.61
N ARG A 63 15.88 -5.33 -10.93
CA ARG A 63 16.95 -4.42 -10.51
C ARG A 63 16.76 -4.00 -9.06
N LYS A 64 17.83 -3.50 -8.43
CA LYS A 64 17.78 -3.01 -7.05
C LYS A 64 16.73 -1.91 -6.86
N LYS A 65 16.64 -1.00 -7.82
CA LYS A 65 15.64 0.08 -7.89
C LYS A 65 14.20 -0.45 -7.82
N SER A 66 13.90 -1.53 -8.55
CA SER A 66 12.60 -2.22 -8.51
C SER A 66 12.27 -2.79 -7.12
N LYS A 67 13.26 -3.41 -6.46
CA LYS A 67 13.09 -3.96 -5.10
C LYS A 67 12.83 -2.87 -4.07
N VAL A 68 13.54 -1.75 -4.18
CA VAL A 68 13.33 -0.57 -3.31
C VAL A 68 11.94 -0.01 -3.50
N LEU A 69 11.50 0.21 -4.75
CA LEU A 69 10.16 0.73 -5.01
C LEU A 69 9.07 -0.21 -4.52
N TRP A 70 9.23 -1.54 -4.71
CA TRP A 70 8.31 -2.52 -4.15
C TRP A 70 8.18 -2.38 -2.63
N GLY A 71 9.30 -2.28 -1.92
CA GLY A 71 9.32 -2.06 -0.47
C GLY A 71 8.60 -0.77 -0.07
N CYS A 72 8.87 0.34 -0.77
CA CYS A 72 8.19 1.62 -0.54
C CYS A 72 6.68 1.53 -0.77
N LEU A 73 6.23 0.83 -1.83
CA LEU A 73 4.81 0.65 -2.15
C LEU A 73 4.09 -0.18 -1.09
N VAL A 74 4.67 -1.32 -0.69
CA VAL A 74 4.09 -2.16 0.37
C VAL A 74 4.01 -1.40 1.68
N ALA A 75 5.09 -0.72 2.08
CA ALA A 75 5.10 0.10 3.28
C ALA A 75 4.07 1.23 3.21
N ALA A 76 3.92 1.88 2.05
CA ALA A 76 2.99 3.00 1.89
C ALA A 76 1.54 2.54 1.96
N ILE A 77 1.21 1.39 1.37
CA ILE A 77 -0.11 0.75 1.52
C ILE A 77 -0.39 0.47 2.99
N PHE A 78 0.52 -0.22 3.68
CA PHE A 78 0.36 -0.55 5.10
C PHE A 78 0.18 0.70 5.97
N TRP A 79 1.03 1.69 5.77
CA TRP A 79 1.00 2.94 6.52
C TRP A 79 -0.32 3.69 6.35
N ASN A 80 -0.78 3.87 5.10
CA ASN A 80 -2.01 4.60 4.85
C ASN A 80 -3.26 3.84 5.29
N ILE A 81 -3.29 2.50 5.17
CA ILE A 81 -4.36 1.67 5.75
C ILE A 81 -4.41 1.85 7.27
N TRP A 82 -3.25 1.81 7.93
CA TRP A 82 -3.17 1.94 9.38
C TRP A 82 -3.64 3.32 9.86
N LEU A 83 -3.19 4.39 9.19
CA LEU A 83 -3.64 5.75 9.49
C LEU A 83 -5.14 5.92 9.27
N GLU A 84 -5.65 5.44 8.13
CA GLU A 84 -7.08 5.50 7.81
C GLU A 84 -7.93 4.79 8.88
N ARG A 85 -7.52 3.56 9.25
CA ARG A 85 -8.17 2.78 10.31
C ARG A 85 -8.18 3.53 11.64
N ASN A 86 -7.04 4.06 12.07
CA ASN A 86 -6.95 4.74 13.36
C ASN A 86 -7.79 6.02 13.39
N LYS A 87 -7.78 6.81 12.32
CA LYS A 87 -8.63 8.00 12.23
C LYS A 87 -10.11 7.65 12.39
N ARG A 88 -10.58 6.61 11.70
CA ARG A 88 -11.99 6.15 11.81
C ARG A 88 -12.40 5.72 13.21
N ILE A 89 -11.44 5.31 14.05
CA ILE A 89 -11.72 4.87 15.42
C ILE A 89 -11.61 6.03 16.41
N PHE A 90 -10.65 6.94 16.21
CA PHE A 90 -10.26 7.91 17.24
C PHE A 90 -10.66 9.36 16.96
N GLU A 91 -11.04 9.72 15.73
CA GLU A 91 -11.18 11.13 15.30
C GLU A 91 -12.58 11.51 14.76
N ASP A 92 -13.65 10.79 15.14
CA ASP A 92 -15.02 11.01 14.60
C ASP A 92 -15.02 11.18 13.06
N TYR A 93 -14.26 10.31 12.40
CA TYR A 93 -13.95 10.40 10.98
C TYR A 93 -14.67 9.32 10.20
N THR A 94 -15.44 9.72 9.19
CA THR A 94 -16.23 8.80 8.36
C THR A 94 -15.39 7.96 7.41
N GLY A 95 -14.17 8.40 7.11
CA GLY A 95 -13.26 7.73 6.18
C GLY A 95 -13.36 8.25 4.76
N VAL A 96 -12.37 7.90 3.94
CA VAL A 96 -12.35 8.20 2.49
C VAL A 96 -12.42 6.93 1.64
N GLY A 97 -12.76 7.09 0.36
CA GLY A 97 -12.76 6.00 -0.61
C GLY A 97 -11.35 5.51 -0.94
N ALA A 98 -11.26 4.30 -1.50
CA ALA A 98 -9.97 3.69 -1.87
C ALA A 98 -9.23 4.49 -2.96
N GLU A 99 -9.93 5.23 -3.82
CA GLU A 99 -9.32 6.14 -4.82
C GLU A 99 -8.50 7.25 -4.16
N GLU A 100 -9.10 7.95 -3.20
CA GLU A 100 -8.43 9.05 -2.52
C GLU A 100 -7.26 8.53 -1.68
N LEU A 101 -7.47 7.42 -0.97
CA LEU A 101 -6.40 6.80 -0.19
C LEU A 101 -5.25 6.31 -1.10
N TRP A 102 -5.55 5.82 -2.30
CA TRP A 102 -4.54 5.45 -3.29
C TRP A 102 -3.67 6.65 -3.70
N GLY A 103 -4.25 7.84 -3.85
CA GLY A 103 -3.46 9.06 -4.08
C GLY A 103 -2.42 9.32 -2.98
N ARG A 104 -2.81 9.12 -1.72
CA ARG A 104 -1.89 9.24 -0.56
C ARG A 104 -0.83 8.15 -0.55
N VAL A 105 -1.20 6.91 -0.89
CA VAL A 105 -0.26 5.78 -1.04
C VAL A 105 0.81 6.10 -2.08
N LYS A 106 0.42 6.57 -3.27
CA LYS A 106 1.38 6.91 -4.33
C LYS A 106 2.32 8.03 -3.91
N TYR A 107 1.79 9.07 -3.26
CA TYR A 107 2.61 10.15 -2.72
C TYR A 107 3.67 9.62 -1.75
N TRP A 108 3.27 8.84 -0.74
CA TRP A 108 4.21 8.31 0.26
C TRP A 108 5.23 7.35 -0.36
N ALA A 109 4.80 6.47 -1.26
CA ALA A 109 5.71 5.56 -1.95
C ALA A 109 6.74 6.32 -2.80
N ALA A 110 6.30 7.33 -3.56
CA ALA A 110 7.17 8.18 -4.37
C ALA A 110 8.13 9.00 -3.51
N PHE A 111 7.64 9.61 -2.44
CA PHE A 111 8.44 10.38 -1.50
C PHE A 111 9.53 9.51 -0.86
N TRP A 112 9.16 8.37 -0.28
CA TRP A 112 10.12 7.46 0.34
C TRP A 112 11.10 6.86 -0.67
N ALA A 113 10.68 6.57 -1.90
CA ALA A 113 11.60 6.12 -2.95
C ALA A 113 12.60 7.22 -3.32
N SER A 114 12.12 8.47 -3.49
CA SER A 114 12.93 9.61 -3.96
C SER A 114 14.10 9.97 -3.04
N VAL A 115 14.01 9.66 -1.75
CA VAL A 115 15.09 9.92 -0.77
C VAL A 115 16.08 8.76 -0.65
N THR A 116 15.91 7.68 -1.43
CA THR A 116 16.87 6.58 -1.49
C THR A 116 17.95 6.83 -2.54
N LYS A 117 19.14 6.27 -2.32
CA LYS A 117 20.26 6.41 -3.26
C LYS A 117 19.98 5.81 -4.64
N GLU A 118 19.10 4.82 -4.72
CA GLU A 118 18.69 4.16 -5.98
C GLU A 118 17.85 5.08 -6.89
N PHE A 119 17.31 6.17 -6.36
CA PHE A 119 16.46 7.12 -7.08
C PHE A 119 17.03 8.55 -7.11
N ASN A 120 18.31 8.74 -6.79
CA ASN A 120 18.96 10.06 -6.75
C ASN A 120 18.81 10.91 -8.04
N ASN A 121 18.64 10.26 -9.20
CA ASN A 121 18.48 10.90 -10.51
C ASN A 121 17.02 10.88 -11.01
N VAL A 122 16.05 10.53 -10.15
CA VAL A 122 14.63 10.47 -10.50
C VAL A 122 13.87 11.40 -9.57
N SER A 123 13.18 12.38 -10.14
CA SER A 123 12.35 13.30 -9.36
C SER A 123 11.15 12.57 -8.74
N LEU A 124 10.66 13.08 -7.60
CA LEU A 124 9.43 12.60 -6.96
C LEU A 124 8.26 12.53 -7.95
N SER A 125 8.08 13.58 -8.77
CA SER A 125 7.02 13.65 -9.77
C SER A 125 7.10 12.51 -10.79
N GLN A 126 8.29 12.14 -11.25
CA GLN A 126 8.46 11.00 -12.16
C GLN A 126 8.03 9.67 -11.52
N ILE A 127 8.37 9.46 -10.24
CA ILE A 127 7.96 8.25 -9.51
C ILE A 127 6.44 8.24 -9.30
N LEU A 128 5.86 9.38 -8.94
CA LEU A 128 4.44 9.54 -8.63
C LEU A 128 3.54 9.26 -9.84
N TRP A 129 3.95 9.70 -11.03
CA TRP A 129 3.14 9.60 -12.25
C TRP A 129 3.32 8.30 -13.02
N ASP A 130 4.49 7.67 -12.97
CA ASP A 130 4.74 6.41 -13.69
C ASP A 130 5.73 5.51 -12.92
N LEU A 131 5.18 4.59 -12.12
CA LEU A 131 5.95 3.62 -11.34
C LEU A 131 6.84 2.71 -12.22
N LEU A 132 6.39 2.37 -13.44
CA LEU A 132 7.13 1.48 -14.34
C LEU A 132 8.26 2.21 -15.06
N ALA A 133 8.05 3.45 -15.51
CA ALA A 133 9.11 4.27 -16.06
C ALA A 133 10.14 4.63 -14.99
N ALA A 134 9.71 4.87 -13.76
CA ALA A 134 10.58 5.24 -12.65
C ALA A 134 11.61 4.16 -12.30
N VAL A 135 11.38 2.88 -12.59
CA VAL A 135 12.31 1.77 -12.29
C VAL A 135 13.15 1.31 -13.48
N LYS A 136 12.91 1.85 -14.67
CA LYS A 136 13.81 1.68 -15.82
C LYS A 136 15.15 2.39 -15.56
#